data_AF-A0A286E925-F1
#
_entry.id   AF-A0A286E925-F1
#
_cell.length_a   1.000
_cell.length_b   1.000
_cell.length_c   1.000
_cell.angle_alpha   90.00
_cell.angle_beta   90.00
_cell.angle_gamma   90.00
#
_symmetry.space_group_name_H-M   'P 1'
#
loop_
_entity.id
_entity.type
_entity.pdbx_description
1 polymer ?
#
loop_
_entity_poly.entity_id
_entity_poly.type
_entity_poly.pdbx_seq_one_letter_code
_entity_poly.pdbx_strand_id
1 'polypeptide(L)'
;MWWCLFDLQDGRCACCPAPAQSIDHDHRTGAVRGLLCISCNRREPECADAEQRCAYRHFRCLRAYRQAPPAAGLGWIRLGPEKFRHRADSERPNPSLGSGFLF
;
A
#
# COMPACT_ATOMS: atom_id res chain seq x y z
N MET A 1 6.70 -7.20 -4.70
CA MET A 1 5.90 -6.36 -3.79
C MET A 1 5.47 -7.14 -2.55
N TRP A 2 4.50 -8.07 -2.63
CA TRP A 2 3.96 -8.79 -1.47
C TRP A 2 5.03 -9.33 -0.54
N TRP A 3 5.97 -10.13 -1.05
CA TRP A 3 7.03 -10.76 -0.23
C TRP A 3 7.89 -9.77 0.52
N CYS A 4 8.27 -8.65 -0.10
CA CYS A 4 9.05 -7.62 0.58
C CYS A 4 8.25 -6.98 1.73
N LEU A 5 6.96 -6.69 1.55
CA LEU A 5 6.12 -6.22 2.67
C LEU A 5 5.89 -7.29 3.72
N PHE A 6 5.75 -8.55 3.29
CA PHE A 6 5.57 -9.68 4.20
C PHE A 6 6.78 -9.81 5.12
N ASP A 7 7.98 -9.75 4.56
CA ASP A 7 9.23 -9.79 5.33
C ASP A 7 9.38 -8.55 6.23
N LEU A 8 9.09 -7.35 5.72
CA LEU A 8 9.15 -6.11 6.51
C LEU A 8 8.16 -6.08 7.69
N GLN A 9 7.08 -6.84 7.60
CA GLN A 9 6.03 -6.90 8.61
C GLN A 9 6.00 -8.22 9.38
N ASP A 10 7.03 -9.06 9.26
CA ASP A 10 7.11 -10.39 9.88
C ASP A 10 5.85 -11.26 9.63
N GLY A 11 5.28 -11.14 8.43
CA GLY A 11 4.06 -11.84 8.02
C GLY A 11 2.79 -11.40 8.76
N ARG A 12 2.82 -10.29 9.49
CA ARG A 12 1.72 -9.80 10.32
C ARG A 12 1.05 -8.55 9.76
N CYS A 13 -0.20 -8.37 10.18
CA CYS A 13 -0.93 -7.13 9.98
C CYS A 13 -0.17 -5.97 10.62
N ALA A 14 -0.03 -4.86 9.89
CA ALA A 14 0.63 -3.66 10.42
C ALA A 14 -0.08 -3.05 11.65
N CYS A 15 -1.34 -3.43 11.90
CA CYS A 15 -2.17 -2.86 12.97
C CYS A 15 -2.47 -3.80 14.15
N CYS A 16 -2.23 -5.10 14.02
CA CYS A 16 -2.54 -6.05 15.08
C CYS A 16 -1.74 -7.36 14.94
N PRO A 17 -1.73 -8.24 15.95
CA PRO A 17 -0.94 -9.48 15.91
C PRO A 17 -1.40 -10.54 14.88
N ALA A 18 -2.49 -10.30 14.16
CA ALA A 18 -3.05 -11.28 13.21
C ALA A 18 -2.17 -11.40 11.95
N PRO A 19 -2.25 -12.53 11.22
CA PRO A 19 -1.55 -12.70 9.95
C PRO A 19 -1.94 -11.64 8.91
N ALA A 20 -0.97 -11.25 8.08
CA ALA A 20 -1.19 -10.42 6.89
C ALA A 20 -1.98 -11.21 5.83
N GLN A 21 -3.01 -10.58 5.24
CA GLN A 21 -3.90 -11.24 4.28
C GLN A 21 -4.28 -10.37 3.08
N SER A 22 -4.10 -9.05 3.17
CA SER A 22 -4.53 -8.13 2.13
C SER A 22 -3.51 -7.01 1.94
N ILE A 23 -3.28 -6.63 0.68
CA ILE A 23 -2.52 -5.43 0.33
C ILE A 23 -3.46 -4.24 0.46
N ASP A 24 -3.18 -3.41 1.45
CA ASP A 24 -3.86 -2.16 1.64
C ASP A 24 -3.20 -1.04 0.81
N HIS A 25 -4.03 -0.16 0.26
CA HIS A 25 -3.61 0.92 -0.61
C HIS A 25 -4.56 2.11 -0.46
N ASP A 26 -4.04 3.29 -0.69
CA ASP A 26 -4.83 4.51 -0.76
C ASP A 26 -5.72 4.48 -2.01
N HIS A 27 -7.03 4.58 -1.85
CA HIS A 27 -7.99 4.48 -2.95
C HIS A 27 -8.01 5.72 -3.87
N ARG A 28 -7.42 6.86 -3.46
CA ARG A 28 -7.35 8.08 -4.29
C ARG A 28 -6.13 8.09 -5.20
N THR A 29 -5.01 7.59 -4.69
CA THR A 29 -3.69 7.66 -5.37
C THR A 29 -3.20 6.30 -5.88
N GLY A 30 -3.77 5.21 -5.37
CA GLY A 30 -3.28 3.86 -5.60
C GLY A 30 -2.03 3.51 -4.79
N ALA A 31 -1.48 4.43 -3.98
CA ALA A 31 -0.25 4.18 -3.23
C ALA A 31 -0.43 3.00 -2.28
N VAL A 32 0.40 1.98 -2.41
CA VAL A 32 0.41 0.83 -1.50
C VAL A 32 0.93 1.32 -0.15
N ARG A 33 0.25 0.94 0.93
CA ARG A 33 0.58 1.35 2.29
C ARG A 33 1.18 0.21 3.10
N GLY A 34 0.71 -1.02 2.92
CA GLY A 34 1.22 -2.17 3.65
C GLY A 34 0.28 -3.36 3.59
N LEU A 35 0.55 -4.36 4.42
CA LEU A 35 -0.29 -5.53 4.59
C LEU A 35 -1.15 -5.43 5.85
N LEU A 36 -2.42 -5.76 5.72
CA LEU A 36 -3.37 -5.83 6.83
C LEU A 36 -4.05 -7.20 6.87
N CYS A 37 -4.56 -7.58 8.04
CA CYS A 37 -5.54 -8.67 8.12
C CYS A 37 -6.90 -8.20 7.57
N ILE A 38 -7.78 -9.14 7.22
CA ILE A 38 -9.08 -8.82 6.61
C ILE A 38 -9.90 -7.84 7.47
N SER A 39 -9.91 -8.05 8.80
CA SER A 39 -10.69 -7.20 9.72
C SER A 39 -10.17 -5.78 9.79
N CYS A 40 -8.85 -5.59 9.88
CA CYS A 40 -8.26 -4.24 9.90
C CYS A 40 -8.42 -3.55 8.55
N ASN A 41 -8.18 -4.26 7.44
CA ASN A 41 -8.35 -3.73 6.09
C ASN A 41 -9.77 -3.23 5.83
N ARG A 42 -10.80 -3.97 6.29
CA ARG A 42 -12.20 -3.55 6.14
C ARG A 42 -12.53 -2.28 6.93
N ARG A 43 -11.91 -2.09 8.09
CA ARG A 43 -12.15 -0.94 8.99
C ARG A 43 -11.27 0.26 8.69
N GLU A 44 -10.21 0.06 7.90
CA GLU A 44 -9.25 1.09 7.54
C GLU A 44 -9.93 2.35 6.96
N PRO A 45 -10.88 2.26 5.99
CA PRO A 45 -11.53 3.46 5.45
C PRO A 45 -12.44 4.15 6.46
N GLU A 46 -13.24 3.37 7.21
CA GLU A 46 -14.16 3.88 8.25
C GLU A 46 -13.41 4.72 9.30
N CYS A 47 -12.25 4.23 9.72
CA CYS A 47 -11.45 4.89 10.75
C CYS A 47 -10.58 6.03 10.22
N ALA A 48 -10.52 6.22 8.90
CA ALA A 48 -9.85 7.34 8.26
C ALA A 48 -10.76 8.53 8.01
N ASP A 49 -11.99 8.27 7.55
CA ASP A 49 -12.95 9.34 7.22
C ASP A 49 -13.66 9.89 8.47
N ALA A 50 -13.83 9.06 9.50
CA ALA A 50 -14.51 9.41 10.73
C ALA A 50 -13.66 9.09 11.96
N GLU A 51 -12.41 9.57 11.99
CA GLU A 51 -11.41 9.28 13.03
C GLU A 51 -11.99 9.44 14.46
N GLN A 52 -12.81 10.47 14.69
CA GLN A 52 -13.43 10.77 15.99
C GLN A 52 -14.61 9.84 16.35
N ARG A 53 -15.12 9.05 15.40
CA ARG A 53 -16.29 8.16 15.57
C ARG A 53 -15.97 6.67 15.42
N CYS A 54 -14.75 6.31 15.00
CA CYS A 54 -14.39 4.91 14.82
C CYS A 54 -14.24 4.21 16.19
N ALA A 55 -15.21 3.34 16.51
CA ALA A 55 -15.22 2.52 17.72
C ALA A 55 -14.40 1.22 17.59
N TYR A 56 -13.70 1.02 16.48
CA TYR A 56 -12.90 -0.19 16.27
C TYR A 56 -11.69 -0.21 17.21
N ARG A 57 -11.48 -1.32 17.93
CA ARG A 57 -10.43 -1.44 18.95
C ARG A 57 -9.01 -1.04 18.51
N HIS A 58 -8.71 -1.14 17.21
CA HIS A 58 -7.39 -0.82 16.65
C HIS A 58 -7.34 0.55 15.96
N PHE A 59 -8.32 1.44 16.18
CA PHE A 59 -8.41 2.76 15.51
C PHE A 59 -7.14 3.61 15.66
N ARG A 60 -6.54 3.62 16.86
CA ARG A 60 -5.29 4.37 17.10
C ARG A 60 -4.15 3.87 16.23
N CYS A 61 -4.09 2.55 16.02
CA CYS A 61 -3.07 1.95 15.18
C CYS A 61 -3.33 2.23 13.70
N LEU A 62 -4.58 2.12 13.23
CA LEU A 62 -4.96 2.48 11.86
C LEU A 62 -4.62 3.94 11.53
N ARG A 63 -4.82 4.85 12.48
CA ARG A 63 -4.41 6.26 12.33
C ARG A 63 -2.89 6.38 12.17
N ALA A 64 -2.11 5.79 13.07
CA ALA A 64 -0.65 5.80 12.99
C ALA A 64 -0.15 5.15 11.69
N TYR A 65 -0.79 4.06 11.28
CA TYR A 65 -0.52 3.34 10.04
C TYR A 65 -0.72 4.23 8.79
N ARG A 66 -1.75 5.08 8.73
CA ARG A 66 -1.89 6.03 7.60
C ARG A 66 -0.81 7.09 7.58
N GLN A 67 -0.30 7.50 8.75
CA GLN A 67 0.74 8.53 8.87
C GLN A 67 2.14 7.99 8.53
N ALA A 68 2.44 6.77 8.97
CA ALA A 68 3.72 6.11 8.77
C ALA A 68 3.51 4.66 8.28
N PRO A 69 3.02 4.48 7.04
CA PRO A 69 2.73 3.15 6.51
C PRO A 69 4.02 2.36 6.27
N PRO A 70 4.04 1.02 6.45
CA PRO A 70 5.21 0.17 6.18
C PRO A 70 5.80 0.33 4.78
N ALA A 71 4.98 0.65 3.79
CA ALA A 71 5.40 0.86 2.41
C ALA A 71 5.84 2.31 2.10
N ALA A 72 5.92 3.19 3.10
CA ALA A 72 6.38 4.57 2.92
C ALA A 72 7.75 4.58 2.23
N GLY A 73 7.87 5.33 1.13
CA GLY A 73 9.10 5.43 0.35
C GLY A 73 9.39 4.26 -0.61
N LEU A 74 8.65 3.14 -0.53
CA LEU A 74 8.84 1.99 -1.43
C LEU A 74 8.22 2.18 -2.82
N GLY A 75 7.46 3.25 -3.04
CA GLY A 75 7.01 3.67 -4.36
C GLY A 75 6.04 2.73 -5.09
N TRP A 76 5.44 1.73 -4.45
CA TRP A 76 4.48 0.85 -5.14
C TRP A 76 3.10 1.49 -5.30
N ILE A 77 2.54 1.35 -6.50
CA ILE A 77 1.21 1.86 -6.89
C ILE A 77 0.37 0.69 -7.39
N ARG A 78 -0.85 0.55 -6.87
CA ARG A 78 -1.87 -0.35 -7.36
C ARG A 78 -2.65 0.30 -8.49
N LEU A 79 -2.71 -0.38 -9.63
CA LEU A 79 -3.40 0.05 -10.85
C LEU A 79 -4.70 -0.74 -11.11
N GLY A 80 -4.90 -1.86 -10.41
CA GLY A 80 -6.07 -2.72 -10.55
C GLY A 80 -6.01 -3.91 -9.58
N PRO A 81 -6.93 -4.89 -9.69
CA PRO A 81 -7.01 -6.04 -8.79
C PRO A 81 -5.66 -6.71 -8.50
N GLU A 82 -4.95 -7.05 -9.57
CA GLU A 82 -3.67 -7.76 -9.56
C GLU A 82 -2.54 -6.98 -10.27
N LYS A 83 -2.77 -5.70 -10.58
CA LYS A 83 -1.83 -4.88 -11.34
C LYS A 83 -1.14 -3.88 -10.44
N PHE A 84 0.19 -3.96 -10.39
CA PHE A 84 1.04 -3.09 -9.58
C PHE A 84 2.19 -2.55 -10.41
N ARG A 85 2.66 -1.35 -10.05
CA ARG A 85 3.79 -0.65 -10.67
C ARG A 85 4.69 -0.11 -9.57
N HIS A 86 6.00 -0.12 -9.76
CA HIS A 86 6.91 0.65 -8.93
C HIS A 86 7.08 2.06 -9.54
N ARG A 87 7.02 3.11 -8.72
CA ARG A 87 7.00 4.51 -9.19
C ARG A 87 8.20 4.83 -10.07
N ALA A 88 9.39 4.34 -9.72
CA ALA A 88 10.61 4.53 -10.52
C ALA A 88 10.52 3.89 -11.92
N ASP A 89 9.62 2.93 -12.16
CA ASP A 89 9.40 2.35 -13.49
C ASP A 89 8.70 3.33 -14.44
N SER A 90 8.06 4.37 -13.91
CA SER A 90 7.34 5.39 -14.68
C SER A 90 8.28 6.43 -15.30
N GLU A 91 9.50 6.52 -14.78
CA GLU A 91 10.55 7.45 -15.25
C GLU A 91 11.51 6.78 -16.22
N ARG A 92 11.38 5.46 -16.43
CA ARG A 92 12.18 4.74 -17.43
C ARG A 92 11.67 5.10 -18.83
N PRO A 93 12.50 5.72 -19.69
CA PRO A 93 12.10 6.01 -21.06
C PRO A 93 11.74 4.71 -21.79
N ASN A 94 10.69 4.77 -22.60
CA ASN A 94 10.21 3.63 -23.36
C ASN A 94 11.30 3.15 -24.35
N PRO A 95 11.83 1.91 -24.24
CA PRO A 95 12.87 1.41 -25.14
C PRO A 95 12.38 1.23 -26.58
N SER A 96 11.07 1.33 -26.84
CA SER A 96 10.50 1.24 -28.19
C SER A 96 10.42 2.56 -28.96
N LEU A 97 10.86 3.67 -28.36
CA LEU A 97 11.10 4.94 -29.06
C LEU A 97 12.61 5.21 -29.14
N GLY A 98 13.38 4.19 -29.52
CA GLY A 98 14.74 4.35 -30.01
C GLY A 98 14.68 5.00 -31.39
N SER A 99 14.98 6.28 -31.43
CA SER A 99 15.23 7.10 -32.59
C SER A 99 16.17 6.42 -33.59
N GLY A 100 15.59 5.71 -34.56
CA GLY A 100 16.19 5.63 -35.88
C GLY A 100 15.98 6.98 -36.54
N PHE A 101 17.05 7.79 -36.65
CA PHE A 101 17.35 8.68 -37.79
C PHE A 101 18.71 9.37 -37.55
N LEU A 102 19.60 9.20 -38.56
CA LEU A 102 20.79 10.00 -38.95
C LEU A 102 22.03 9.93 -38.04
N PHE A 103 23.23 9.56 -38.49
CA PHE A 103 23.87 9.62 -39.83
C PHE A 103 24.63 8.33 -40.15
#